data_AF-A0A7D7T5W1-F1
#
_entry.id   AF-A0A7D7T5W1-F1
#
_cell.length_a   1.000
_cell.length_b   1.000
_cell.length_c   1.000
_cell.angle_alpha   90.00
_cell.angle_beta   90.00
_cell.angle_gamma   90.00
#
_symmetry.space_group_name_H-M   'P 1'
#
loop_
_entity.id
_entity.type
_entity.pdbx_description
1 polymer ?
#
loop_
_entity_poly.entity_id
_entity_poly.type
_entity_poly.pdbx_seq_one_letter_code
_entity_poly.pdbx_strand_id
1 'polypeptide(L)'
;MTRIYEKWRQLGNQASRWVRFEVEFRAHDYEIPTDILIYPGEYLCGAYPIGARLFKNSAKRKTIKQVRKAFTVQRAAYFARLQAGAFVRYQHELGRTDGEIVRMLIAPPGKYPKGLHPLDDDCTAHPILSPSA
;
A
#
# COMPACT_ATOMS: atom_id res chain seq x y z
N MET A 1 -6.04 -2.21 -11.83
CA MET A 1 -7.48 -2.02 -11.55
C MET A 1 -8.27 -2.78 -12.58
N THR A 2 -9.40 -3.40 -12.22
CA THR A 2 -10.24 -4.15 -13.17
C THR A 2 -11.64 -3.61 -13.18
N ARG A 3 -12.23 -3.52 -14.38
CA ARG A 3 -13.60 -3.10 -14.60
C ARG A 3 -14.32 -4.19 -15.38
N ILE A 4 -15.48 -4.59 -14.88
CA ILE A 4 -16.35 -5.58 -15.51
C ILE A 4 -17.73 -4.96 -15.58
N TYR A 5 -18.24 -4.79 -16.79
CA TYR A 5 -19.50 -4.08 -16.99
C TYR A 5 -20.21 -4.52 -18.27
N GLU A 6 -21.53 -4.33 -18.29
CA GLU A 6 -22.38 -4.61 -19.45
C GLU A 6 -22.16 -3.53 -20.52
N LYS A 7 -21.30 -3.82 -21.50
CA LYS A 7 -20.94 -2.86 -22.54
C LYS A 7 -22.14 -2.50 -23.41
N TRP A 8 -23.05 -3.45 -23.60
CA TRP A 8 -24.27 -3.25 -24.36
C TRP A 8 -25.17 -2.16 -23.78
N ARG A 9 -25.33 -2.11 -22.44
CA ARG A 9 -26.10 -1.07 -21.77
C ARG A 9 -25.46 0.30 -21.96
N GLN A 10 -24.13 0.37 -21.88
CA GLN A 10 -23.40 1.62 -22.13
C GLN A 10 -23.61 2.14 -23.56
N LEU A 11 -23.75 1.25 -24.55
CA LEU A 11 -23.95 1.59 -25.96
C LEU A 11 -25.43 1.68 -26.37
N GLY A 12 -26.37 1.52 -25.42
CA GLY A 12 -27.81 1.63 -25.70
C GLY A 12 -28.45 0.43 -26.40
N ASN A 13 -27.74 -0.69 -26.59
CA ASN A 13 -28.28 -1.89 -27.21
C ASN A 13 -28.73 -2.89 -26.14
N GLN A 14 -30.03 -3.02 -25.91
CA GLN A 14 -30.58 -3.89 -24.85
C GLN A 14 -30.63 -5.38 -25.21
N ALA A 15 -30.51 -5.73 -26.49
CA ALA A 15 -30.61 -7.12 -26.96
C ALA A 15 -29.28 -7.89 -26.90
N SER A 16 -28.15 -7.19 -26.76
CA SER A 16 -26.83 -7.82 -26.69
C SER A 16 -26.49 -8.26 -25.27
N ARG A 17 -25.77 -9.37 -25.12
CA ARG A 17 -25.21 -9.88 -23.85
C ARG A 17 -23.68 -9.68 -23.75
N TRP A 18 -23.15 -8.67 -24.43
CA TRP A 18 -21.73 -8.30 -24.41
C TRP A 18 -21.16 -7.69 -23.10
N VAL A 19 -20.63 -8.52 -22.20
CA VAL A 19 -19.89 -8.02 -21.03
C VAL A 19 -18.47 -7.69 -21.45
N ARG A 20 -17.93 -6.55 -21.01
CA ARG A 20 -16.54 -6.20 -21.24
C ARG A 20 -15.74 -6.29 -19.94
N PHE A 21 -14.61 -6.97 -20.03
CA PHE A 21 -13.63 -7.11 -18.96
C PHE A 21 -12.39 -6.32 -19.34
N GLU A 22 -12.07 -5.28 -18.58
CA GLU A 22 -10.93 -4.40 -18.82
C GLU A 22 -9.99 -4.43 -17.61
N VAL A 23 -8.68 -4.52 -17.88
CA VAL A 23 -7.64 -4.42 -16.85
C VAL A 23 -6.75 -3.24 -17.18
N GLU A 24 -6.66 -2.31 -16.25
CA GLU A 24 -5.75 -1.18 -16.30
C GLU A 24 -4.51 -1.49 -15.48
N PHE A 25 -3.35 -1.42 -16.13
CA PHE A 25 -2.05 -1.61 -15.51
C PHE A 25 -1.36 -0.26 -15.29
N ARG A 26 -1.02 0.03 -14.03
CA ARG A 26 -0.26 1.23 -13.63
C ARG A 26 1.10 0.82 -13.11
N ALA A 27 2.14 1.57 -13.46
CA ALA A 27 3.53 1.30 -13.09
C ALA A 27 3.87 1.73 -11.64
N HIS A 28 2.92 1.58 -10.69
CA HIS A 28 3.13 1.90 -9.29
C HIS A 28 3.74 0.70 -8.55
N ASP A 29 2.98 -0.40 -8.48
CA ASP A 29 3.37 -1.61 -7.73
C ASP A 29 3.93 -2.73 -8.62
N TYR A 30 3.92 -2.52 -9.94
CA TYR A 30 4.25 -3.54 -10.93
C TYR A 30 5.36 -3.05 -11.86
N GLU A 31 6.17 -3.99 -12.30
CA GLU A 31 6.98 -3.82 -13.50
C GLU A 31 6.11 -4.24 -14.69
N ILE A 32 5.93 -3.33 -15.65
CA ILE A 32 5.14 -3.62 -16.85
C ILE A 32 6.11 -4.05 -17.93
N PRO A 33 6.16 -5.34 -18.29
CA PRO A 33 7.07 -5.81 -19.33
C PRO A 33 6.58 -5.34 -20.70
N THR A 34 7.50 -5.02 -21.60
CA THR A 34 7.20 -4.49 -22.94
C THR A 34 6.44 -5.49 -23.81
N ASP A 35 6.65 -6.79 -23.60
CA ASP A 35 6.00 -7.87 -24.34
C ASP A 35 4.47 -7.93 -24.11
N ILE A 36 3.93 -7.18 -23.16
CA ILE A 36 2.48 -7.00 -22.98
C ILE A 36 1.79 -6.42 -24.22
N LEU A 37 2.52 -5.63 -25.02
CA LEU A 37 2.00 -5.06 -26.26
C LEU A 37 1.87 -6.13 -27.36
N ILE A 38 2.70 -7.16 -27.29
CA ILE A 38 2.71 -8.29 -28.23
C ILE A 38 1.70 -9.34 -27.79
N TYR A 39 1.59 -9.60 -26.49
CA TYR A 39 0.75 -10.67 -25.90
C TYR A 39 -0.31 -10.15 -24.92
N PRO A 40 -1.14 -9.14 -25.28
CA PRO A 40 -2.04 -8.49 -24.32
C PRO A 40 -3.08 -9.44 -23.72
N GLY A 41 -3.56 -10.42 -24.50
CA GLY A 41 -4.52 -11.41 -24.04
C GLY A 41 -3.98 -12.33 -22.95
N GLU A 42 -2.68 -12.63 -22.96
CA GLU A 42 -2.05 -13.48 -21.95
C GLU A 42 -1.96 -12.77 -20.60
N TYR A 43 -1.62 -11.48 -20.63
CA TYR A 43 -1.57 -10.63 -19.44
C TYR A 43 -2.97 -10.28 -18.91
N LEU A 44 -3.96 -10.15 -19.79
CA LEU A 44 -5.37 -10.00 -19.38
C LEU A 44 -5.84 -11.26 -18.64
N CYS A 45 -5.55 -12.43 -19.19
CA CYS A 45 -5.88 -13.73 -18.60
C CYS A 45 -5.17 -13.94 -17.26
N GLY A 46 -3.88 -13.59 -17.18
CA GLY A 46 -3.07 -13.73 -15.97
C GLY A 46 -3.25 -12.63 -14.93
N ALA A 47 -3.99 -11.56 -15.21
CA ALA A 47 -4.18 -10.47 -14.25
C ALA A 47 -4.90 -10.90 -12.97
N TYR A 48 -5.86 -11.83 -13.08
CA TYR A 48 -6.63 -12.36 -11.96
C TYR A 48 -6.85 -13.87 -12.12
N PRO A 49 -6.92 -14.66 -11.02
CA PRO A 49 -7.11 -16.11 -11.12
C PRO A 49 -8.34 -16.53 -11.93
N ILE A 50 -9.41 -15.74 -11.90
CA ILE A 50 -10.64 -16.00 -12.66
C ILE A 50 -10.44 -15.87 -14.18
N GLY A 51 -9.44 -15.11 -14.63
CA GLY A 51 -9.15 -14.89 -16.05
C GLY A 51 -8.79 -16.19 -16.77
N ALA A 52 -8.03 -17.08 -16.12
CA ALA A 52 -7.69 -18.41 -16.64
C ALA A 52 -8.91 -19.30 -16.92
N ARG A 53 -10.04 -19.04 -16.24
CA ARG A 53 -11.30 -19.76 -16.46
C ARG A 53 -12.17 -19.08 -17.51
N LEU A 54 -12.13 -17.75 -17.60
CA LEU A 54 -12.97 -16.97 -18.50
C LEU A 54 -12.42 -16.90 -19.94
N PHE A 55 -11.10 -16.94 -20.09
CA PHE A 55 -10.43 -16.74 -21.38
C PHE A 55 -9.68 -18.01 -21.79
N LYS A 56 -9.74 -18.35 -23.08
CA LYS A 56 -9.07 -19.53 -23.66
C LYS A 56 -7.61 -19.25 -24.06
N ASN A 57 -6.91 -18.40 -23.31
CA ASN A 57 -5.51 -18.04 -23.57
C ASN A 57 -4.61 -18.48 -22.41
N SER A 58 -3.33 -18.70 -22.72
CA SER A 58 -2.24 -18.82 -21.74
C SER A 58 -2.26 -17.66 -20.75
N ALA A 59 -2.11 -17.94 -19.46
CA ALA A 59 -2.09 -16.92 -18.42
C ALA A 59 -0.64 -16.52 -18.09
N LYS A 60 -0.23 -15.29 -18.45
CA LYS A 60 1.04 -14.71 -17.99
C LYS A 60 0.80 -13.74 -16.85
N ARG A 61 1.40 -14.00 -15.69
CA ARG A 61 1.33 -13.11 -14.52
C ARG A 61 2.43 -12.06 -14.58
N LYS A 62 2.11 -10.87 -14.07
CA LYS A 62 3.08 -9.79 -13.88
C LYS A 62 3.93 -10.04 -12.65
N THR A 63 5.18 -9.59 -12.72
CA THR A 63 6.06 -9.54 -11.56
C THR A 63 5.65 -8.34 -10.69
N ILE A 64 5.28 -8.63 -9.45
CA ILE A 64 5.05 -7.59 -8.44
C ILE A 64 6.41 -7.02 -8.06
N LYS A 65 6.57 -5.70 -8.08
CA LYS A 65 7.75 -5.07 -7.49
C LYS A 65 7.65 -5.29 -5.99
N GLN A 66 8.36 -6.29 -5.46
CA GLN A 66 8.53 -6.44 -4.02
C GLN A 66 9.50 -5.37 -3.52
N VAL A 67 9.09 -4.11 -3.57
CA VAL A 67 9.84 -3.06 -2.88
C VAL A 67 9.45 -3.16 -1.40
N ARG A 68 10.17 -4.03 -0.67
CA ARG A 68 10.20 -3.92 0.79
C ARG A 68 10.92 -2.61 1.11
N LYS A 69 10.20 -1.49 1.16
CA LYS A 69 10.76 -0.27 1.74
C LYS A 69 10.98 -0.56 3.21
N ALA A 70 12.25 -0.54 3.64
CA ALA A 70 12.58 -0.55 5.06
C ALA A 70 11.78 0.57 5.73
N PHE A 71 10.96 0.21 6.72
CA PHE A 71 10.12 1.17 7.40
C PHE A 71 10.99 1.87 8.45
N THR A 72 11.39 3.10 8.17
CA THR A 72 12.31 3.81 9.06
C THR A 72 11.58 4.41 10.26
N VAL A 73 12.29 4.54 11.38
CA VAL A 73 11.77 5.18 12.61
C VAL A 73 11.25 6.59 12.31
N GLN A 74 11.92 7.36 11.46
CA GLN A 74 11.49 8.72 11.09
C GLN A 74 10.13 8.71 10.38
N ARG A 75 9.89 7.73 9.51
CA ARG A 75 8.60 7.59 8.82
C ARG A 75 7.49 7.13 9.77
N ALA A 76 7.81 6.26 10.73
CA ALA A 76 6.90 5.89 11.80
C ALA A 76 6.51 7.10 12.66
N ALA A 77 7.48 7.91 13.07
CA ALA A 77 7.28 9.12 13.86
C ALA A 77 6.42 10.16 13.10
N TYR A 78 6.62 10.30 11.79
CA TYR A 78 5.80 11.18 10.95
C TYR A 78 4.31 10.79 11.01
N PHE A 79 3.99 9.51 10.81
CA PHE A 79 2.60 9.04 10.87
C PHE A 79 2.02 9.07 12.28
N ALA A 80 2.83 8.76 13.31
CA ALA A 80 2.43 8.88 14.70
C ALA A 80 2.02 10.32 15.04
N ARG A 81 2.82 11.31 14.58
CA ARG A 81 2.50 12.74 14.74
C ARG A 81 1.21 13.13 14.02
N LEU A 82 0.96 12.63 12.81
CA LEU A 82 -0.29 12.92 12.10
C LEU A 82 -1.51 12.35 12.82
N GLN A 83 -1.41 11.14 13.38
CA GLN A 83 -2.55 10.48 14.03
C GLN A 83 -2.83 11.02 15.43
N ALA A 84 -1.79 11.23 16.25
CA ALA A 84 -1.93 11.54 17.66
C ALA A 84 -1.40 12.93 18.06
N GLY A 85 -0.70 13.64 17.19
CA GLY A 85 -0.01 14.89 17.55
C GLY A 85 -0.94 16.01 18.01
N ALA A 86 -2.12 16.16 17.38
CA ALA A 86 -3.12 17.13 17.82
C ALA A 86 -3.66 16.81 19.22
N PHE A 87 -3.88 15.52 19.50
CA PHE A 87 -4.32 15.07 20.82
C PHE A 87 -3.25 15.27 21.89
N VAL A 88 -1.98 14.95 21.59
CA VAL A 88 -0.85 15.20 22.49
C VAL A 88 -0.74 16.68 22.84
N ARG A 89 -0.88 17.57 21.85
CA ARG A 89 -0.88 19.03 22.07
C ARG A 89 -2.02 19.48 22.97
N TYR A 90 -3.23 19.00 22.72
CA TYR A 90 -4.40 19.29 23.57
C TYR A 90 -4.17 18.86 25.03
N GLN A 91 -3.63 17.66 25.26
CA GLN A 91 -3.35 17.16 26.60
C GLN A 91 -2.25 17.97 27.31
N HIS A 92 -1.23 18.41 26.57
CA HIS A 92 -0.17 19.26 27.08
C HIS A 92 -0.71 20.66 27.47
N GLU A 93 -1.61 21.24 26.67
CA GLU A 93 -2.26 22.53 27.01
C GLU A 93 -3.20 22.43 28.22
N LEU A 94 -3.74 21.24 28.51
CA LEU A 94 -4.48 20.96 29.74
C LEU A 94 -3.57 20.77 30.97
N GLY A 95 -2.25 20.92 30.84
CA GLY A 95 -1.30 20.81 31.93
C GLY A 95 -0.97 19.38 32.37
N ARG A 96 -1.30 18.37 31.55
CA ARG A 96 -0.86 16.99 31.81
C ARG A 96 0.64 16.87 31.63
N THR A 97 1.26 16.04 32.45
CA THR A 97 2.68 15.73 32.32
C THR A 97 2.95 14.79 31.15
N ASP A 98 4.12 14.88 30.55
CA ASP A 98 4.54 14.00 29.45
C ASP A 98 4.39 12.52 29.79
N GLY A 99 4.70 12.15 31.05
CA GLY A 99 4.57 10.79 31.54
C GLY A 99 3.13 10.27 31.58
N GLU A 100 2.15 11.13 31.84
CA GLU A 100 0.72 10.76 31.81
C GLU A 100 0.24 10.58 30.38
N ILE A 101 0.68 11.44 29.46
CA ILE A 101 0.34 11.36 28.04
C ILE A 101 0.92 10.07 27.43
N VAL A 102 2.17 9.72 27.76
CA VAL A 102 2.80 8.47 27.31
C VAL A 102 2.06 7.27 27.88
N ARG A 103 1.73 7.24 29.18
CA ARG A 103 0.96 6.13 29.78
C ARG A 103 -0.41 5.95 29.13
N MET A 104 -1.03 7.03 28.66
CA MET A 104 -2.32 7.00 27.97
C MET A 104 -2.21 6.42 26.55
N LEU A 105 -1.11 6.69 25.85
CA LEU A 105 -0.97 6.36 24.42
C LEU A 105 -0.11 5.12 24.15
N ILE A 106 0.66 4.64 25.13
CA ILE A 106 1.55 3.50 24.96
C ILE A 106 0.75 2.22 24.65
N ALA A 107 1.21 1.51 23.63
CA ALA A 107 0.64 0.22 23.27
C ALA A 107 1.09 -0.88 24.25
N PRO A 108 0.33 -1.99 24.37
CA PRO A 108 0.77 -3.16 25.13
C PRO A 108 2.15 -3.67 24.68
N PRO A 109 2.92 -4.31 25.58
CA PRO A 109 4.23 -4.85 25.23
C PRO A 109 4.13 -5.85 24.06
N GLY A 110 5.11 -5.80 23.16
CA GLY A 110 5.14 -6.63 21.94
C GLY A 110 4.38 -6.06 20.75
N LYS A 111 3.63 -4.95 20.91
CA LYS A 111 2.95 -4.28 19.79
C LYS A 111 3.81 -3.15 19.22
N TYR A 112 4.53 -3.44 18.15
CA TYR A 112 5.37 -2.48 17.42
C TYR A 112 4.78 -2.12 16.05
N PRO A 113 5.17 -0.97 15.46
CA PRO A 113 4.83 -0.66 14.08
C PRO A 113 5.32 -1.77 13.13
N LYS A 114 4.51 -2.10 12.12
CA LYS A 114 4.88 -3.14 11.14
C LYS A 114 6.19 -2.77 10.43
N GLY A 115 7.19 -3.65 10.52
CA GLY A 115 8.50 -3.45 9.90
C GLY A 115 9.52 -2.69 10.75
N LEU A 116 9.23 -2.43 12.03
CA LEU A 116 10.17 -1.96 13.04
C LEU A 116 10.18 -2.98 14.19
N HIS A 117 11.24 -3.76 14.32
CA HIS A 117 11.45 -4.64 15.46
C HIS A 117 12.59 -4.10 16.33
N PRO A 118 12.48 -4.12 17.67
CA PRO A 118 13.54 -3.61 18.55
C PRO A 118 14.92 -4.27 18.39
N LEU A 119 14.98 -5.43 17.74
CA LEU A 119 16.21 -6.18 17.46
C LEU A 119 16.84 -5.79 16.11
N ASP A 120 16.12 -5.04 15.27
CA ASP A 120 16.60 -4.58 13.96
C ASP A 120 17.44 -3.29 14.09
N ASP A 121 17.43 -2.64 15.26
CA ASP A 121 18.15 -1.38 15.53
C ASP A 121 19.64 -1.58 15.92
N ASP A 122 20.13 -2.82 15.94
CA ASP A 122 21.56 -3.13 16.11
C ASP A 122 22.30 -2.94 14.78
N CYS A 123 22.54 -1.70 14.34
CA CYS A 123 23.62 -1.33 13.41
C CYS A 123 23.66 0.21 13.20
N THR A 124 24.51 0.89 13.96
CA THR A 124 25.25 2.12 13.58
C THR A 124 24.69 2.99 12.42
N ALA A 125 24.08 4.13 12.75
CA ALA A 125 24.33 5.46 12.15
C ALA A 125 23.14 6.40 12.38
N HIS A 126 23.30 7.40 13.26
CA HIS A 126 23.23 8.83 12.94
C HIS A 126 23.63 9.59 14.22
N PRO A 127 24.65 10.46 14.19
CA PRO A 127 24.99 11.28 15.34
C PRO A 127 23.81 12.21 15.64
N ILE A 128 23.40 12.18 16.90
CA ILE A 128 22.42 13.07 17.51
C ILE A 128 22.87 14.50 17.18
N LEU A 129 22.03 15.25 16.45
CA LEU A 129 22.23 16.68 16.27
C LEU A 129 22.35 17.34 17.65
N SER A 130 23.52 17.89 17.94
CA SER A 130 23.74 18.74 19.11
C SER A 130 22.83 19.96 19.04
N PRO A 131 22.22 20.40 20.15
CA PRO A 131 21.47 21.64 20.15
C PRO A 131 22.43 22.82 19.95
N SER A 132 22.13 23.67 18.97
CA SER A 132 22.80 24.97 18.81
C SER A 132 22.55 25.82 20.06
N ALA A 133 23.65 26.28 20.66
CA ALA A 133 23.67 27.34 21.66
C ALA A 133 23.19 28.69 21.09
#